data_AF-A0A1E7GTB4-F1
#
_entry.id   AF-A0A1E7GTB4-F1
#
_cell.length_a   1.000
_cell.length_b   1.000
_cell.length_c   1.000
_cell.angle_alpha   90.00
_cell.angle_beta   90.00
_cell.angle_gamma   90.00
#
_symmetry.space_group_name_H-M   'P 1'
#
loop_
_entity.id
_entity.type
_entity.pdbx_description
1 polymer ?
#
loop_
_entity_poly.entity_id
_entity_poly.type
_entity_poly.pdbx_seq_one_letter_code
_entity_poly.pdbx_strand_id
1 'polypeptide(L)'
;MFLYGLLEKKYKNAARELIWQWFFPGKNLTLVAGSRERRRYHVHETSLQKALRKAVKKAIIPKRVTSHTFRHSFASHLLQANYDIRTIQQLLGHSDVRTTMIYTHTVKSVTIKEVKSPLDF
;
A
#
# COMPACT_ATOMS: atom_id res chain seq x y z
N MET A 1 17.44 -11.06 4.28
CA MET A 1 17.77 -9.62 4.27
C MET A 1 18.65 -9.28 3.07
N PHE A 2 18.43 -8.14 2.43
CA PHE A 2 19.29 -7.61 1.36
C PHE A 2 19.80 -6.23 1.78
N LEU A 3 20.98 -6.18 2.40
CA LEU A 3 21.81 -4.98 2.27
C LEU A 3 22.63 -5.13 1.00
N TYR A 4 22.97 -3.99 0.41
CA TYR A 4 23.79 -3.94 -0.79
C TYR A 4 25.05 -3.14 -0.49
N GLY A 5 26.16 -3.55 -1.09
CA GLY A 5 27.41 -2.80 -1.13
C GLY A 5 27.98 -2.46 0.25
N LEU A 6 28.21 -1.16 0.48
CA LEU A 6 28.92 -0.66 1.66
C LEU A 6 28.18 -0.93 2.99
N LEU A 7 26.85 -1.00 2.95
CA LEU A 7 26.04 -1.28 4.15
C LEU A 7 26.25 -2.70 4.67
N GLU A 8 26.42 -3.66 3.75
CA GLU A 8 26.64 -5.06 4.12
C GLU A 8 27.99 -5.26 4.82
N LYS A 9 29.04 -4.53 4.37
CA LYS A 9 30.36 -4.54 5.01
C LYS A 9 30.33 -3.90 6.41
N LYS A 10 29.54 -2.85 6.57
CA LYS A 10 29.40 -2.11 7.83
C LYS A 10 28.64 -2.92 8.89
N TYR A 11 27.57 -3.59 8.50
CA TYR A 11 26.69 -4.32 9.42
C TYR A 11 26.77 -5.84 9.21
N LYS A 12 27.86 -6.45 9.69
CA LYS A 12 28.16 -7.88 9.50
C LYS A 12 27.13 -8.83 10.13
N ASN A 13 26.46 -8.40 11.20
CA ASN A 13 25.47 -9.21 11.93
C ASN A 13 24.02 -8.98 11.46
N ALA A 14 23.80 -8.09 10.50
CA ALA A 14 22.45 -7.65 10.15
C ALA A 14 21.54 -8.80 9.69
N ALA A 15 22.11 -9.84 9.07
CA ALA A 15 21.39 -11.04 8.67
C ALA A 15 20.75 -11.82 9.84
N ARG A 16 21.24 -11.65 11.07
CA ARG A 16 20.74 -12.32 12.29
C ARG A 16 19.90 -11.40 13.19
N GLU A 17 19.93 -10.11 12.92
CA GLU A 17 19.24 -9.09 13.70
C GLU A 17 17.83 -8.85 13.15
N LEU A 18 16.84 -8.84 14.05
CA LEU A 18 15.43 -8.72 13.68
C LEU A 18 15.10 -7.40 12.99
N ILE A 19 15.72 -6.29 13.42
CA ILE A 19 15.49 -4.94 12.88
C ILE A 19 15.72 -4.85 11.37
N TRP A 20 16.50 -5.79 10.82
CA TRP A 20 16.81 -5.81 9.42
C TRP A 20 16.13 -6.93 8.61
N GLN A 21 15.27 -7.72 9.26
CA GLN A 21 14.46 -8.71 8.58
C GLN A 21 13.22 -8.06 7.99
N TRP A 22 12.72 -8.65 6.90
CA TRP A 22 11.42 -8.28 6.36
C TRP A 22 10.33 -8.59 7.39
N PHE A 23 9.40 -7.66 7.59
CA PHE A 23 8.25 -7.86 8.47
C PHE A 23 7.37 -9.05 8.03
N PHE A 24 7.25 -9.24 6.72
CA PHE A 24 6.60 -10.41 6.11
C PHE A 24 7.64 -11.25 5.35
N PRO A 25 8.41 -12.10 6.06
CA PRO A 25 9.44 -12.89 5.43
C PRO A 25 8.84 -13.98 4.53
N GLY A 26 9.41 -14.17 3.35
CA GLY A 26 9.08 -15.27 2.46
C GLY A 26 9.44 -16.61 3.10
N LYS A 27 8.65 -17.66 2.82
CA LYS A 27 8.87 -19.01 3.37
C LYS A 27 10.20 -19.61 2.91
N ASN A 28 10.50 -19.45 1.63
CA ASN A 28 11.69 -20.02 0.98
C ASN A 28 12.80 -18.96 0.86
N LEU A 29 14.04 -19.43 0.83
CA LEU A 29 15.19 -18.58 0.51
C LEU A 29 15.32 -18.42 -1.00
N THR A 30 15.71 -17.22 -1.44
CA THR A 30 15.96 -16.89 -2.84
C THR A 30 17.48 -16.87 -3.07
N LEU A 31 17.93 -17.49 -4.17
CA LEU A 31 19.32 -17.39 -4.60
C LEU A 31 19.61 -15.97 -5.06
N VAL A 32 20.70 -15.37 -4.58
CA VAL A 32 21.14 -14.05 -5.02
C VAL A 32 21.77 -14.16 -6.41
N ALA A 33 21.32 -13.36 -7.36
CA ALA A 33 21.89 -13.34 -8.70
C ALA A 33 23.40 -13.00 -8.64
N GLY A 34 24.22 -13.80 -9.31
CA GLY A 34 25.68 -13.61 -9.31
C GLY A 34 26.40 -14.08 -8.04
N SER A 35 25.70 -14.76 -7.11
CA SER A 35 26.27 -15.29 -5.87
C SER A 35 25.78 -16.71 -5.59
N ARG A 36 26.54 -17.48 -4.79
CA ARG A 36 26.10 -18.80 -4.27
C ARG A 36 25.28 -18.67 -2.98
N GLU A 37 25.02 -17.45 -2.52
CA GLU A 37 24.30 -17.18 -1.30
C GLU A 37 22.78 -17.24 -1.48
N ARG A 38 22.11 -17.75 -0.45
CA ARG A 38 20.65 -17.76 -0.37
C ARG A 38 20.20 -16.79 0.71
N ARG A 39 19.34 -15.85 0.33
CA ARG A 39 18.83 -14.81 1.24
C ARG A 39 17.31 -14.86 1.30
N ARG A 40 16.77 -14.53 2.47
CA ARG A 40 15.32 -14.42 2.67
C ARG A 40 14.81 -13.08 2.16
N TYR A 41 13.91 -13.11 1.18
CA TYR A 41 13.13 -11.96 0.70
C TYR A 41 11.82 -11.82 1.48
N HIS A 42 11.08 -10.73 1.23
CA HIS A 42 9.69 -10.64 1.66
C HIS A 42 8.81 -11.64 0.92
N VAL A 43 7.59 -11.86 1.41
CA VAL A 43 6.58 -12.65 0.71
C VAL A 43 6.40 -12.13 -0.72
N HIS A 44 6.42 -13.05 -1.69
CA HIS A 44 6.27 -12.67 -3.09
C HIS A 44 4.84 -12.19 -3.37
N GLU A 45 4.69 -11.12 -4.15
CA GLU A 45 3.40 -10.47 -4.42
C GLU A 45 2.34 -11.44 -4.96
N THR A 46 2.75 -12.36 -5.85
CA THR A 46 1.83 -13.36 -6.42
C THR A 46 1.20 -14.27 -5.36
N SER A 47 1.85 -14.48 -4.22
CA SER A 47 1.28 -15.26 -3.11
C SER A 47 0.07 -14.53 -2.51
N LEU A 48 0.19 -13.22 -2.29
CA LEU A 48 -0.90 -12.37 -1.82
C LEU A 48 -2.01 -12.29 -2.86
N GLN A 49 -1.68 -12.08 -4.14
CA GLN A 49 -2.65 -12.02 -5.22
C GLN A 49 -3.46 -13.34 -5.34
N LYS A 50 -2.80 -14.50 -5.22
CA LYS A 50 -3.46 -15.81 -5.23
C LYS A 50 -4.38 -16.01 -4.02
N ALA A 51 -3.90 -15.66 -2.83
CA ALA A 51 -4.71 -15.72 -1.61
C ALA A 51 -5.95 -14.84 -1.72
N LEU A 52 -5.79 -13.62 -2.23
CA LEU A 52 -6.87 -12.69 -2.45
C LEU A 52 -7.90 -13.22 -3.45
N ARG A 53 -7.49 -13.73 -4.61
CA ARG A 53 -8.41 -14.34 -5.59
C ARG A 53 -9.27 -15.44 -4.97
N LYS A 54 -8.68 -16.28 -4.11
CA LYS A 54 -9.41 -17.32 -3.38
C LYS A 54 -10.44 -16.72 -2.42
N ALA A 55 -10.05 -15.70 -1.65
CA ALA A 55 -10.95 -15.03 -0.71
C ALA A 55 -12.14 -14.35 -1.43
N VAL A 56 -11.88 -13.67 -2.54
CA VAL A 56 -12.89 -12.99 -3.37
C VAL A 56 -13.90 -13.99 -3.94
N LYS A 57 -13.42 -15.14 -4.42
CA LYS A 57 -14.31 -16.23 -4.90
C LYS A 57 -15.18 -16.78 -3.76
N LYS A 58 -14.62 -16.97 -2.57
CA LYS A 58 -15.36 -17.43 -1.39
C LYS A 58 -16.39 -16.42 -0.90
N ALA A 59 -16.10 -15.13 -1.03
CA ALA A 59 -17.00 -14.04 -0.69
C ALA A 59 -18.09 -13.78 -1.75
N ILE A 60 -18.11 -14.54 -2.85
CA ILE A 60 -19.10 -14.43 -3.93
C ILE A 60 -19.12 -12.99 -4.50
N ILE A 61 -17.96 -12.35 -4.61
CA ILE A 61 -17.84 -11.02 -5.20
C ILE A 61 -17.69 -11.18 -6.72
N PRO A 62 -18.65 -10.71 -7.53
CA PRO A 62 -18.62 -10.93 -8.99
C PRO A 62 -17.61 -10.03 -9.71
N LYS A 63 -17.12 -8.98 -9.04
CA LYS A 63 -16.17 -8.02 -9.60
C LYS A 63 -14.72 -8.48 -9.42
N ARG A 64 -13.85 -8.07 -10.34
CA ARG A 64 -12.41 -8.28 -10.19
C ARG A 64 -11.87 -7.45 -9.02
N VAL A 65 -11.29 -8.12 -8.03
CA VAL A 65 -10.65 -7.49 -6.87
C VAL A 65 -9.16 -7.79 -6.86
N THR A 66 -8.35 -6.76 -6.68
CA THR A 66 -6.89 -6.81 -6.55
C THR A 66 -6.44 -6.01 -5.33
N SER A 67 -5.16 -6.06 -4.97
CA SER A 67 -4.61 -5.22 -3.89
C SER A 67 -4.87 -3.72 -4.13
N HIS A 68 -4.83 -3.28 -5.39
CA HIS A 68 -5.16 -1.89 -5.76
C HIS A 68 -6.63 -1.55 -5.49
N THR A 69 -7.54 -2.52 -5.61
CA THR A 69 -8.96 -2.31 -5.28
C THR A 69 -9.13 -1.94 -3.81
N PHE A 70 -8.40 -2.57 -2.89
CA PHE A 70 -8.44 -2.19 -1.47
C PHE A 70 -7.89 -0.78 -1.23
N ARG A 71 -6.81 -0.40 -1.92
CA ARG A 71 -6.26 0.96 -1.86
C ARG A 71 -7.29 2.00 -2.32
N HIS A 72 -8.02 1.71 -3.40
CA HIS A 72 -9.10 2.56 -3.86
C HIS A 72 -10.26 2.62 -2.85
N SER A 73 -10.71 1.48 -2.33
CA SER A 73 -11.77 1.42 -1.31
C SER A 73 -11.40 2.20 -0.05
N PHE A 74 -10.14 2.11 0.41
CA PHE A 74 -9.64 2.88 1.54
C PHE A 74 -9.80 4.39 1.31
N ALA A 75 -9.35 4.89 0.15
CA ALA A 75 -9.48 6.30 -0.20
C ALA A 75 -10.94 6.75 -0.31
N SER A 76 -11.79 5.95 -0.98
CA SER A 76 -13.22 6.23 -1.11
C SER A 76 -13.92 6.27 0.26
N HIS A 77 -13.61 5.34 1.16
CA HIS A 77 -14.21 5.32 2.50
C HIS A 77 -13.77 6.50 3.36
N LEU A 78 -12.51 6.92 3.28
CA LEU A 78 -12.06 8.13 3.97
C LEU A 78 -12.78 9.38 3.43
N LEU A 79 -12.94 9.48 2.12
CA LEU A 79 -13.66 10.61 1.53
C LEU A 79 -15.15 10.60 1.90
N GLN A 80 -15.78 9.43 1.95
CA GLN A 80 -17.17 9.26 2.45
C GLN A 80 -17.30 9.65 3.92
N ALA A 81 -16.27 9.41 4.72
CA ALA A 81 -16.20 9.83 6.12
C ALA A 81 -15.77 11.31 6.28
N ASN A 82 -15.81 12.11 5.20
CA ASN A 82 -15.49 13.54 5.17
C ASN A 82 -14.07 13.89 5.63
N TYR A 83 -13.10 12.98 5.46
CA TYR A 83 -11.70 13.34 5.61
C TYR A 83 -11.25 14.27 4.49
N ASP A 84 -10.45 15.28 4.84
CA ASP A 84 -9.89 16.20 3.87
C ASP A 84 -9.00 15.49 2.84
N ILE A 85 -9.08 15.95 1.59
CA ILE A 85 -8.39 15.32 0.47
C ILE A 85 -6.86 15.32 0.62
N ARG A 86 -6.27 16.31 1.33
CA ARG A 86 -4.83 16.31 1.62
C ARG A 86 -4.45 15.29 2.70
N THR A 87 -5.33 15.04 3.67
CA THR A 87 -5.13 13.96 4.64
C THR A 87 -5.10 12.61 3.93
N ILE A 88 -6.06 12.39 3.02
CA ILE A 88 -6.11 11.17 2.21
C ILE A 88 -4.85 11.05 1.32
N GLN A 89 -4.42 12.14 0.69
CA GLN A 89 -3.19 12.18 -0.11
C GLN A 89 -1.97 11.72 0.69
N GLN A 90 -1.80 12.24 1.92
CA GLN A 90 -0.70 11.89 2.80
C GLN A 90 -0.74 10.41 3.19
N LEU A 91 -1.91 9.89 3.59
CA LEU A 91 -2.09 8.48 3.96
C LEU A 91 -1.81 7.52 2.79
N LEU A 92 -2.13 7.94 1.57
CA LEU A 92 -1.80 7.17 0.37
C LEU A 92 -0.35 7.36 -0.08
N GLY A 93 0.35 8.39 0.40
CA GLY A 93 1.70 8.73 -0.05
C GLY A 93 1.75 9.22 -1.49
N HIS A 94 0.73 9.95 -1.96
CA HIS A 94 0.74 10.55 -3.30
C HIS A 94 1.52 11.87 -3.29
N SER A 95 2.47 12.00 -4.22
CA SER A 95 3.26 13.23 -4.39
C SER A 95 2.44 14.40 -4.94
N ASP A 96 1.41 14.11 -5.75
CA ASP A 96 0.51 15.09 -6.34
C ASP A 96 -0.93 14.86 -5.87
N VAL A 97 -1.61 15.93 -5.47
CA VAL A 97 -3.03 15.91 -5.09
C VAL A 97 -3.91 15.48 -6.26
N ARG A 98 -3.51 15.78 -7.51
CA ARG A 98 -4.25 15.37 -8.72
C ARG A 98 -4.46 13.86 -8.79
N THR A 99 -3.48 13.06 -8.35
CA THR A 99 -3.62 11.60 -8.27
C THR A 99 -4.65 11.15 -7.23
N THR A 100 -4.89 11.96 -6.20
CA THR A 100 -5.90 11.69 -5.17
C THR A 100 -7.27 12.22 -5.55
N MET A 101 -7.34 13.30 -6.33
CA MET A 101 -8.62 13.88 -6.79
C MET A 101 -9.44 12.92 -7.66
N ILE A 102 -8.84 11.85 -8.22
CA ILE A 102 -9.61 10.82 -8.95
C ILE A 102 -10.78 10.24 -8.12
N TYR A 103 -10.67 10.25 -6.78
CA TYR A 103 -11.70 9.72 -5.89
C TYR A 103 -12.90 10.66 -5.72
N THR A 104 -12.74 11.97 -5.93
CA THR A 104 -13.83 12.96 -5.76
C THR A 104 -14.91 12.83 -6.83
N HIS A 105 -14.58 12.26 -8.00
CA HIS A 105 -15.58 11.94 -9.02
C HIS A 105 -16.46 10.74 -8.64
N THR A 106 -15.95 9.85 -7.78
CA THR A 106 -16.65 8.61 -7.40
C THR A 106 -17.43 8.72 -6.11
N VAL A 107 -17.00 9.61 -5.22
CA VAL A 107 -17.65 9.89 -3.94
C VAL A 107 -17.96 11.36 -3.93
N LYS A 108 -19.26 11.71 -3.91
CA LYS A 108 -19.68 13.10 -3.69
C LYS A 108 -19.21 13.52 -2.31
N SER A 109 -18.30 14.48 -2.24
CA SER A 109 -17.96 15.15 -0.99
C SER A 109 -19.20 15.90 -0.50
N VAL A 110 -19.68 15.58 0.69
CA VAL A 110 -20.76 16.34 1.33
C VAL A 110 -20.09 17.45 2.12
N THR A 111 -20.08 18.68 1.57
CA THR A 111 -19.63 19.84 2.34
C THR A 111 -20.64 20.09 3.45
N ILE A 112 -20.24 19.89 4.70
CA ILE A 112 -21.12 20.05 5.88
C ILE A 112 -21.51 21.54 6.07
N LYS A 113 -20.69 22.47 5.57
CA LYS A 113 -21.03 23.90 5.55
C LYS A 113 -21.80 24.24 4.28
N GLU A 114 -22.94 24.89 4.43
CA GLU A 114 -23.62 25.56 3.32
C GLU A 114 -22.65 26.50 2.62
N VAL A 115 -22.63 26.46 1.29
CA VAL A 115 -21.87 27.40 0.47
C VAL A 115 -22.59 28.75 0.60
N LYS A 116 -22.08 29.61 1.47
CA LYS A 116 -22.49 31.03 1.54
C LYS A 116 -21.53 31.85 0.70
N SER A 117 -22.07 32.80 -0.08
CA SER A 117 -21.22 33.74 -0.80
C SER A 117 -20.39 34.53 0.23
N PRO A 118 -19.11 34.82 -0.06
CA PRO A 118 -18.34 35.78 0.72
C PRO A 118 -18.99 37.18 0.75
N LEU A 119 -19.92 37.46 -0.17
CA LEU A 119 -20.67 38.70 -0.26
C LEU A 119 -22.01 38.68 0.53
N ASP A 120 -22.40 37.53 1.10
CA ASP A 120 -23.63 37.39 1.91
C ASP A 120 -23.37 37.64 3.42
N PHE A 121 -22.26 38.31 3.77
CA PHE A 121 -21.87 38.71 5.12
C PHE A 121 -22.02 40.22 5.32
#